data_AF-A0A926QRM5-F1
#
_entry.id   AF-A0A926QRM5-F1
#
_cell.length_a   1.000
_cell.length_b   1.000
_cell.length_c   1.000
_cell.angle_alpha   90.00
_cell.angle_beta   90.00
_cell.angle_gamma   90.00
#
_symmetry.space_group_name_H-M   'P 1'
#
loop_
_entity.id
_entity.type
_entity.pdbx_description
1 polymer ?
#
loop_
_entity_poly.entity_id
_entity_poly.type
_entity_poly.pdbx_seq_one_letter_code
_entity_poly.pdbx_strand_id
1 'polypeptide(L)'
;MPGESGSELDRLLPEWHFREVHRITVPGTTDQVMRAVRATTWSEAPLARALVALTRADVSAERRIVSDYLSGMGEVIPAGDDEFLFAGVQSPHDVPRPPGTISEIVTGCHEPGILKVGMNVRFAGGTLSTETRVLATDARTRRSFAPYWWLVRFGSGLTRASMLRAIRRRLVREVGAA
;
A
#
# COMPACT_ATOMS: atom_id res chain seq x y z
N MET A 1 -11.81 -1.87 -27.55
CA MET A 1 -11.73 -2.28 -26.14
C MET A 1 -11.14 -1.11 -25.35
N PRO A 2 -11.92 -0.28 -24.66
CA PRO A 2 -11.35 0.88 -23.99
C PRO A 2 -10.83 0.50 -22.60
N GLY A 3 -9.52 0.69 -22.38
CA GLY A 3 -9.00 1.20 -21.10
C GLY A 3 -8.72 0.23 -19.96
N GLU A 4 -7.92 -0.82 -20.16
CA GLU A 4 -7.09 -1.36 -19.06
C GLU A 4 -5.70 -0.74 -19.19
N SER A 5 -5.56 0.53 -18.80
CA SER A 5 -4.24 1.05 -18.47
C SER A 5 -3.76 0.23 -17.27
N GLY A 6 -2.87 -0.73 -17.52
CA GLY A 6 -2.24 -1.55 -16.47
C GLY A 6 -1.74 -0.65 -15.35
N SER A 7 -1.87 -1.11 -14.12
CA SER A 7 -1.45 -0.34 -12.95
C SER A 7 0.06 -0.10 -13.01
N GLU A 8 0.54 1.04 -12.50
CA GLU A 8 2.00 1.26 -12.40
C GLU A 8 2.67 0.19 -11.50
N LEU A 9 1.89 -0.45 -10.61
CA LEU A 9 2.32 -1.62 -9.86
C LEU A 9 2.66 -2.83 -10.75
N ASP A 10 1.99 -2.98 -11.90
CA ASP A 10 2.30 -4.05 -12.88
C ASP A 10 3.65 -3.82 -13.55
N ARG A 11 4.06 -2.56 -13.72
CA ARG A 11 5.41 -2.25 -14.23
C ARG A 11 6.47 -2.38 -13.16
N LEU A 12 6.16 -1.92 -11.94
CA LEU A 12 7.09 -1.94 -10.82
C LEU A 12 7.42 -3.36 -10.36
N LEU A 13 6.39 -4.20 -10.21
CA LEU A 13 6.52 -5.55 -9.68
C LEU A 13 5.56 -6.51 -10.43
N PRO A 14 5.93 -6.92 -11.66
CA PRO A 14 5.13 -7.80 -12.52
C PRO A 14 5.08 -9.26 -12.04
N GLU A 15 6.02 -9.64 -11.18
CA GLU A 15 6.07 -10.98 -10.57
C GLU A 15 5.96 -10.85 -9.06
N TRP A 16 5.19 -11.73 -8.43
CA TRP A 16 4.97 -11.71 -6.99
C TRP A 16 4.77 -13.11 -6.45
N HIS A 17 5.21 -13.33 -5.22
CA HIS A 17 4.93 -14.57 -4.47
C HIS A 17 3.72 -14.42 -3.56
N PHE A 18 3.51 -13.21 -3.03
CA PHE A 18 2.43 -12.91 -2.12
C PHE A 18 1.67 -11.70 -2.62
N ARG A 19 0.34 -11.77 -2.52
CA ARG A 19 -0.56 -10.72 -2.99
C ARG A 19 -1.72 -10.56 -2.03
N GLU A 20 -2.09 -9.31 -1.77
CA GLU A 20 -3.27 -8.95 -0.98
C GLU A 20 -3.99 -7.77 -1.63
N VAL A 21 -5.32 -7.87 -1.75
CA VAL A 21 -6.15 -6.86 -2.42
C VAL A 21 -7.37 -6.54 -1.59
N HIS A 22 -7.67 -5.25 -1.47
CA HIS A 22 -8.89 -4.74 -0.87
C HIS A 22 -9.53 -3.73 -1.79
N ARG A 23 -10.86 -3.73 -1.86
CA ARG A 23 -11.63 -2.85 -2.74
C ARG A 23 -12.87 -2.34 -2.02
N ILE A 24 -13.27 -1.11 -2.33
CA ILE A 24 -14.53 -0.54 -1.90
C ILE A 24 -15.05 0.42 -2.97
N THR A 25 -16.36 0.42 -3.19
CA THR A 25 -17.01 1.43 -4.03
C THR A 25 -17.08 2.75 -3.28
N VAL A 26 -16.72 3.85 -3.94
CA VAL A 26 -16.75 5.20 -3.38
C VAL A 26 -17.45 6.17 -4.34
N PRO A 27 -18.15 7.18 -3.83
CA PRO A 27 -18.68 8.26 -4.66
C PRO A 27 -17.60 9.29 -5.01
N GLY A 28 -17.81 10.04 -6.09
CA GLY A 28 -16.99 11.18 -6.48
C GLY A 28 -16.12 10.97 -7.71
N THR A 29 -15.49 12.07 -8.16
CA THR A 29 -14.51 12.07 -9.26
C THR A 29 -13.13 11.61 -8.78
N THR A 30 -12.23 11.25 -9.72
CA THR A 30 -10.85 10.86 -9.40
C THR A 30 -10.15 11.88 -8.51
N ASP A 31 -10.27 13.16 -8.81
CA ASP A 31 -9.62 14.21 -8.02
C ASP A 31 -10.17 14.28 -6.59
N GLN A 32 -11.49 14.17 -6.42
CA GLN A 32 -12.13 14.15 -5.10
C GLN A 32 -11.63 12.96 -4.29
N VAL A 33 -11.65 11.77 -4.90
CA VAL A 33 -11.21 10.53 -4.26
C VAL A 33 -9.74 10.59 -3.88
N MET A 34 -8.87 10.99 -4.80
CA MET A 34 -7.43 10.99 -4.57
C MET A 34 -6.98 12.10 -3.62
N ARG A 35 -7.71 13.23 -3.57
CA ARG A 35 -7.57 14.20 -2.46
C ARG A 35 -7.97 13.59 -1.12
N ALA A 36 -9.10 12.90 -1.04
CA ALA A 36 -9.54 12.23 0.19
C ALA A 36 -8.54 11.16 0.64
N VAL A 37 -7.98 10.37 -0.29
CA VAL A 37 -6.91 9.39 -0.04
C VAL A 37 -5.70 10.07 0.62
N ARG A 38 -5.25 11.20 0.06
CA ARG A 38 -4.10 11.96 0.58
C ARG A 38 -4.40 12.65 1.92
N ALA A 39 -5.66 13.02 2.18
CA ALA A 39 -6.06 13.77 3.36
C ALA A 39 -6.53 12.92 4.55
N THR A 40 -6.86 11.64 4.34
CA THR A 40 -7.41 10.77 5.39
C THR A 40 -6.40 10.52 6.50
N THR A 41 -6.80 10.76 7.74
CA THR A 41 -5.95 10.64 8.93
C THR A 41 -6.26 9.38 9.76
N TRP A 42 -5.39 9.05 10.70
CA TRP A 42 -5.59 7.94 11.64
C TRP A 42 -6.81 8.11 12.54
N SER A 43 -7.23 9.34 12.87
CA SER A 43 -8.45 9.60 13.66
C SER A 43 -9.73 9.13 12.94
N GLU A 44 -9.74 9.13 11.60
CA GLU A 44 -10.87 8.67 10.80
C GLU A 44 -10.94 7.13 10.68
N ALA A 45 -9.88 6.43 11.10
CA ALA A 45 -9.75 4.96 11.04
C ALA A 45 -9.36 4.36 12.42
N PRO A 46 -10.21 4.46 13.46
CA PRO A 46 -9.86 4.08 14.83
C PRO A 46 -9.46 2.60 14.99
N LEU A 47 -10.11 1.69 14.24
CA LEU A 47 -9.74 0.27 14.25
C LEU A 47 -8.36 0.05 13.61
N ALA A 48 -8.04 0.77 12.53
CA ALA A 48 -6.74 0.67 11.89
C ALA A 48 -5.65 1.21 12.82
N ARG A 49 -5.93 2.35 13.46
CA ARG A 49 -5.04 2.99 14.43
C ARG A 49 -4.73 2.07 15.60
N ALA A 50 -5.74 1.41 16.18
CA ALA A 50 -5.55 0.48 17.28
C ALA A 50 -4.68 -0.73 16.88
N LEU A 51 -4.91 -1.31 15.70
CA LEU A 51 -4.13 -2.44 15.21
C LEU A 51 -2.66 -2.08 14.95
N VAL A 52 -2.40 -0.89 14.37
CA VAL A 52 -1.03 -0.44 14.06
C VAL A 52 -0.30 0.10 15.29
N ALA A 53 -1.01 0.65 16.28
CA ALA A 53 -0.40 1.04 17.56
C ALA A 53 0.30 -0.14 18.27
N LEU A 54 -0.18 -1.37 18.07
CA LEU A 54 0.45 -2.59 18.60
C LEU A 54 1.87 -2.83 18.04
N THR A 55 2.20 -2.27 16.88
CA THR A 55 3.52 -2.41 16.25
C THR A 55 4.51 -1.34 16.69
N ARG A 56 4.18 -0.52 17.71
CA ARG A 56 4.95 0.65 18.16
C ARG A 56 5.17 1.72 17.08
N ALA A 57 4.40 1.69 16.00
CA ALA A 57 4.44 2.73 14.98
C ALA A 57 3.79 4.01 15.51
N ASP A 58 4.30 5.17 15.08
CA ASP A 58 3.66 6.45 15.38
C ASP A 58 2.37 6.60 14.56
N VAL A 59 1.24 6.53 15.26
CA VAL A 59 -0.12 6.66 14.72
C VAL A 59 -0.85 7.85 15.34
N SER A 60 -0.15 8.99 15.44
CA SER A 60 -0.76 10.27 15.84
C SER A 60 -2.06 10.55 15.07
N ALA A 61 -3.05 11.10 15.78
CA ALA A 61 -4.42 11.24 15.29
C ALA A 61 -4.52 12.10 14.00
N GLU A 62 -3.68 13.12 13.89
CA GLU A 62 -3.65 14.05 12.76
C GLU A 62 -2.79 13.57 11.59
N ARG A 63 -1.99 12.52 11.80
CA ARG A 63 -1.08 11.98 10.79
C ARG A 63 -1.87 11.26 9.69
N ARG A 64 -1.52 11.55 8.43
CA ARG A 64 -2.19 11.00 7.24
C ARG A 64 -1.73 9.58 6.98
N ILE A 65 -2.69 8.69 6.72
CA ILE A 65 -2.39 7.26 6.57
C ILE A 65 -1.57 7.01 5.30
N VAL A 66 -1.96 7.61 4.18
CA VAL A 66 -1.26 7.41 2.89
C VAL A 66 -0.06 8.34 2.78
N SER A 67 -0.26 9.64 2.91
CA SER A 67 0.79 10.64 2.65
C SER A 67 1.94 10.62 3.65
N ASP A 68 1.69 10.30 4.93
CA ASP A 68 2.73 10.43 5.98
C ASP A 68 3.20 9.07 6.51
N TYR A 69 2.31 8.07 6.61
CA TYR A 69 2.66 6.74 7.12
C TYR A 69 3.12 5.80 6.00
N LEU A 70 2.34 5.63 4.92
CA LEU A 70 2.78 4.76 3.81
C LEU A 70 4.03 5.29 3.13
N SER A 71 4.10 6.60 2.85
CA SER A 71 5.29 7.23 2.29
C SER A 71 6.52 7.08 3.18
N GLY A 72 6.35 6.95 4.50
CA GLY A 72 7.46 6.76 5.44
C GLY A 72 7.98 5.32 5.50
N MET A 73 7.26 4.35 4.95
CA MET A 73 7.66 2.93 4.94
C MET A 73 8.47 2.55 3.69
N GLY A 74 8.64 3.46 2.74
CA GLY A 74 9.28 3.15 1.47
C GLY A 74 9.51 4.39 0.60
N GLU A 75 9.70 4.17 -0.70
CA GLU A 75 9.84 5.24 -1.68
C GLU A 75 8.52 5.39 -2.42
N VAL A 76 7.98 6.60 -2.47
CA VAL A 76 6.80 6.92 -3.27
C VAL A 76 7.25 7.06 -4.71
N ILE A 77 6.65 6.25 -5.59
CA ILE A 77 6.94 6.28 -7.02
C ILE A 77 5.86 7.13 -7.70
N PRO A 78 6.24 8.10 -8.54
CA PRO A 78 5.27 8.85 -9.34
C PRO A 78 4.38 7.88 -10.13
N ALA A 79 3.10 7.89 -9.82
CA ALA A 79 2.06 7.20 -10.56
C ALA A 79 1.01 8.23 -10.95
N GLY A 80 0.21 7.92 -11.97
CA GLY A 80 -0.79 8.85 -12.53
C GLY A 80 -1.77 9.40 -11.48
N ASP A 81 -2.60 10.36 -11.88
CA ASP A 81 -3.46 11.08 -10.94
C ASP A 81 -4.47 10.19 -10.19
N ASP A 82 -4.75 9.00 -10.71
CA ASP A 82 -5.66 7.99 -10.18
C ASP A 82 -4.98 6.93 -9.28
N GLU A 83 -3.66 6.99 -9.12
CA GLU A 83 -2.88 5.97 -8.43
C GLU A 83 -1.80 6.55 -7.52
N PHE A 84 -1.77 6.10 -6.27
CA PHE A 84 -0.64 6.28 -5.37
C PHE A 84 0.15 4.99 -5.36
N LEU A 85 1.46 5.05 -5.65
CA LEU A 85 2.33 3.88 -5.68
C LEU A 85 3.50 4.08 -4.71
N PHE A 86 3.83 3.05 -3.94
CA PHE A 86 5.09 3.01 -3.22
C PHE A 86 5.79 1.67 -3.37
N ALA A 87 7.11 1.73 -3.27
CA ALA A 87 8.00 0.59 -3.27
C ALA A 87 8.68 0.46 -1.90
N GLY A 88 9.04 -0.76 -1.50
CA GLY A 88 9.77 -1.05 -0.28
C GLY A 88 10.72 -2.22 -0.47
N VAL A 89 11.79 -2.23 0.33
CA VAL A 89 12.77 -3.32 0.37
C VAL A 89 12.97 -3.74 1.82
N GLN A 90 12.89 -5.04 2.08
CA GLN A 90 13.15 -5.63 3.38
C GLN A 90 14.21 -6.74 3.27
N SER A 91 15.04 -6.87 4.30
CA SER A 91 16.09 -7.90 4.40
C SER A 91 15.89 -8.73 5.67
N PRO A 92 15.13 -9.84 5.63
CA PRO A 92 14.75 -10.58 6.83
C PRO A 92 15.89 -11.36 7.52
N HIS A 93 17.06 -11.53 6.88
CA HIS A 93 18.15 -12.41 7.36
C HIS A 93 19.47 -11.67 7.62
N ASP A 94 19.45 -10.46 8.19
CA ASP A 94 20.64 -9.59 8.40
C ASP A 94 21.50 -9.41 7.12
N VAL A 95 20.88 -9.59 5.96
CA VAL A 95 21.53 -9.38 4.67
C VAL A 95 21.64 -7.87 4.44
N PRO A 96 22.84 -7.33 4.15
CA PRO A 96 23.00 -5.93 3.84
C PRO A 96 22.05 -5.53 2.71
N ARG A 97 21.31 -4.45 2.92
CA ARG A 97 20.49 -3.89 1.86
C ARG A 97 21.41 -3.49 0.67
N PRO A 98 21.08 -3.87 -0.57
CA PRO A 98 21.84 -3.44 -1.74
C PRO A 98 21.92 -1.91 -1.84
N PRO A 99 23.02 -1.35 -2.38
CA PRO A 99 23.11 0.08 -2.65
C PRO A 99 22.11 0.48 -3.75
N GLY A 100 21.62 1.72 -3.69
CA GLY A 100 20.66 2.27 -4.66
C GLY A 100 19.33 2.72 -4.06
N THR A 101 18.50 3.35 -4.89
CA THR A 101 17.14 3.73 -4.52
C THR A 101 16.27 2.49 -4.29
N ILE A 102 15.15 2.64 -3.59
CA ILE A 102 14.22 1.52 -3.40
C ILE A 102 13.67 1.07 -4.76
N SER A 103 13.33 2.02 -5.64
CA SER A 103 12.85 1.73 -6.99
C SER A 103 13.85 0.93 -7.84
N GLU A 104 15.14 1.28 -7.80
CA GLU A 104 16.23 0.55 -8.48
C GLU A 104 16.34 -0.89 -7.95
N ILE A 105 16.29 -1.06 -6.63
CA ILE A 105 16.39 -2.40 -6.01
C ILE A 105 15.15 -3.22 -6.35
N VAL A 106 13.95 -2.66 -6.24
CA VAL A 106 12.71 -3.40 -6.55
C VAL A 106 12.70 -3.87 -8.01
N THR A 107 13.18 -3.05 -8.95
CA THR A 107 13.19 -3.40 -10.37
C THR A 107 14.37 -4.28 -10.78
N GLY A 108 15.57 -4.09 -10.22
CA GLY A 108 16.81 -4.68 -10.73
C GLY A 108 17.59 -5.61 -9.79
N CYS A 109 17.26 -5.68 -8.50
CA CYS A 109 17.99 -6.53 -7.55
C CYS A 109 17.67 -8.02 -7.74
N HIS A 110 18.71 -8.84 -7.84
CA HIS A 110 18.58 -10.30 -7.89
C HIS A 110 19.38 -10.99 -6.78
N GLU A 111 20.01 -10.20 -5.91
CA GLU A 111 20.77 -10.69 -4.76
C GLU A 111 19.84 -11.47 -3.82
N PRO A 112 20.25 -12.66 -3.36
CA PRO A 112 19.45 -13.46 -2.44
C PRO A 112 19.31 -12.77 -1.08
N GLY A 113 18.23 -13.06 -0.37
CA GLY A 113 17.97 -12.50 0.96
C GLY A 113 17.08 -11.26 0.97
N ILE A 114 16.56 -10.84 -0.19
CA ILE A 114 15.85 -9.58 -0.35
C ILE A 114 14.35 -9.82 -0.61
N LEU A 115 13.51 -9.05 0.08
CA LEU A 115 12.09 -8.94 -0.15
C LEU A 115 11.79 -7.59 -0.81
N LYS A 116 11.23 -7.66 -2.01
CA LYS A 116 10.73 -6.52 -2.77
C LYS A 116 9.24 -6.37 -2.48
N VAL A 117 8.82 -5.17 -2.12
CA VAL A 117 7.43 -4.84 -1.82
C VAL A 117 6.97 -3.75 -2.75
N GLY A 118 5.83 -3.96 -3.39
CA GLY A 118 5.12 -2.92 -4.12
C GLY A 118 3.71 -2.81 -3.56
N MET A 119 3.23 -1.59 -3.34
CA MET A 119 1.83 -1.39 -2.98
C MET A 119 1.27 -0.14 -3.62
N ASN A 120 0.04 -0.25 -4.11
CA ASN A 120 -0.70 0.87 -4.64
C ASN A 120 -1.99 1.16 -3.87
N VAL A 121 -2.50 2.38 -4.06
CA VAL A 121 -3.86 2.80 -3.78
C VAL A 121 -4.39 3.43 -5.06
N ARG A 122 -5.33 2.75 -5.74
CA ARG A 122 -5.81 3.15 -7.06
C ARG A 122 -7.31 3.32 -7.09
N PHE A 123 -7.77 4.40 -7.72
CA PHE A 123 -9.18 4.64 -8.00
C PHE A 123 -9.49 4.44 -9.48
N ALA A 124 -10.37 3.50 -9.80
CA ALA A 124 -10.81 3.28 -11.18
C ALA A 124 -12.29 2.87 -11.21
N GLY A 125 -13.07 3.47 -12.11
CA GLY A 125 -14.47 3.10 -12.34
C GLY A 125 -15.34 3.13 -11.08
N GLY A 126 -15.17 4.14 -10.21
CA GLY A 126 -15.93 4.25 -8.97
C GLY A 126 -15.47 3.32 -7.84
N THR A 127 -14.39 2.56 -8.05
CA THR A 127 -13.84 1.64 -7.06
C THR A 127 -12.47 2.10 -6.61
N LEU A 128 -12.34 2.31 -5.29
CA LEU A 128 -11.06 2.52 -4.65
C LEU A 128 -10.49 1.17 -4.23
N SER A 129 -9.24 0.92 -4.58
CA SER A 129 -8.56 -0.34 -4.33
C SER A 129 -7.18 -0.13 -3.74
N THR A 130 -6.73 -1.10 -2.96
CA THR A 130 -5.33 -1.21 -2.53
C THR A 130 -4.83 -2.60 -2.88
N GLU A 131 -3.68 -2.67 -3.54
CA GLU A 131 -3.00 -3.92 -3.83
C GLU A 131 -1.60 -3.89 -3.22
N THR A 132 -1.22 -4.95 -2.53
CA THR A 132 0.11 -5.16 -1.99
C THR A 132 0.69 -6.43 -2.59
N ARG A 133 1.89 -6.33 -3.14
CA ARG A 133 2.66 -7.43 -3.73
C ARG A 133 3.99 -7.55 -3.02
N VAL A 134 4.41 -8.78 -2.78
CA VAL A 134 5.73 -9.08 -2.25
C VAL A 134 6.38 -10.16 -3.10
N LEU A 135 7.61 -9.88 -3.53
CA LEU A 135 8.48 -10.81 -4.23
C LEU A 135 9.72 -11.07 -3.36
N ALA A 136 10.13 -12.33 -3.29
CA ALA A 136 11.37 -12.72 -2.62
C ALA A 136 12.38 -13.04 -3.72
N THR A 137 13.63 -12.57 -3.61
CA THR A 137 14.66 -12.81 -4.62
C THR A 137 15.14 -14.26 -4.66
N ASP A 138 14.89 -15.04 -3.61
CA ASP A 138 15.23 -16.46 -3.54
C ASP A 138 14.22 -17.32 -2.76
N ALA A 139 14.33 -18.64 -2.92
CA ALA A 139 13.42 -19.60 -2.31
C ALA A 139 13.55 -19.71 -0.78
N ARG A 140 14.73 -19.49 -0.20
CA ARG A 140 14.93 -19.51 1.27
C ARG A 140 14.20 -18.33 1.90
N THR A 141 14.39 -17.13 1.35
CA THR A 141 13.69 -15.91 1.80
C THR A 141 12.18 -16.03 1.63
N ARG A 142 11.71 -16.60 0.51
CA ARG A 142 10.29 -16.89 0.30
C ARG A 142 9.71 -17.79 1.41
N ARG A 143 10.38 -18.90 1.71
CA ARG A 143 9.90 -19.88 2.70
C ARG A 143 9.90 -19.33 4.12
N SER A 144 10.92 -18.56 4.51
CA SER A 144 10.97 -17.93 5.84
C SER A 144 9.93 -16.83 5.99
N PHE A 145 9.62 -16.09 4.93
CA PHE A 145 8.65 -15.00 4.96
C PHE A 145 7.19 -15.48 4.89
N ALA A 146 6.92 -16.62 4.26
CA ALA A 146 5.56 -17.17 4.11
C ALA A 146 4.76 -17.24 5.43
N PRO A 147 5.26 -17.81 6.54
CA PRO A 147 4.49 -17.86 7.79
C PRO A 147 4.23 -16.48 8.37
N TYR A 148 5.23 -15.58 8.31
CA TYR A 148 5.08 -14.20 8.74
C TYR A 148 4.00 -13.49 7.93
N TRP A 149 4.02 -13.62 6.59
CA TRP A 149 3.00 -13.08 5.70
C TRP A 149 1.59 -13.55 6.10
N TRP A 150 1.41 -14.85 6.34
CA TRP A 150 0.12 -15.40 6.75
C TRP A 150 -0.37 -14.88 8.10
N LEU A 151 0.55 -14.58 9.02
CA LEU A 151 0.21 -13.98 10.31
C LEU A 151 -0.20 -12.51 10.16
N VAL A 152 0.61 -11.72 9.45
CA VAL A 152 0.39 -10.26 9.36
C VAL A 152 -0.73 -9.87 8.40
N ARG A 153 -0.97 -10.65 7.33
CA ARG A 153 -1.99 -10.30 6.32
C ARG A 153 -3.38 -10.08 6.92
N PHE A 154 -3.74 -10.79 7.99
CA PHE A 154 -5.05 -10.58 8.63
C PHE A 154 -5.14 -9.22 9.32
N GLY A 155 -4.12 -8.84 10.10
CA GLY A 155 -4.07 -7.55 10.78
C GLY A 155 -3.90 -6.38 9.81
N SER A 156 -3.01 -6.54 8.84
CA SER A 156 -2.80 -5.58 7.75
C SER A 156 -4.07 -5.42 6.91
N GLY A 157 -4.75 -6.51 6.56
CA GLY A 157 -5.98 -6.46 5.78
C GLY A 157 -7.13 -5.76 6.50
N LEU A 158 -7.30 -5.97 7.81
CA LEU A 158 -8.26 -5.21 8.62
C LEU A 158 -7.92 -3.72 8.66
N THR A 159 -6.63 -3.39 8.80
CA THR A 159 -6.12 -2.01 8.73
C THR A 159 -6.45 -1.37 7.37
N ARG A 160 -6.21 -2.07 6.26
CA ARG A 160 -6.54 -1.60 4.90
C ARG A 160 -8.03 -1.42 4.68
N ALA A 161 -8.84 -2.39 5.09
CA ALA A 161 -10.29 -2.32 4.96
C ALA A 161 -10.87 -1.17 5.81
N SER A 162 -10.32 -0.92 6.99
CA SER A 162 -10.69 0.21 7.85
C SER A 162 -10.30 1.56 7.23
N MET A 163 -9.09 1.66 6.68
CA MET A 163 -8.63 2.84 5.93
C MET A 163 -9.55 3.15 4.73
N LEU A 164 -9.87 2.14 3.92
CA LEU A 164 -10.78 2.28 2.77
C LEU A 164 -12.18 2.75 3.19
N ARG A 165 -12.71 2.22 4.30
CA ARG A 165 -13.99 2.68 4.86
C ARG A 165 -13.91 4.12 5.39
N ALA A 166 -12.78 4.53 5.98
CA ALA A 166 -12.57 5.91 6.42
C ALA A 166 -12.62 6.88 5.23
N ILE A 167 -11.90 6.57 4.16
CA ILE A 167 -11.89 7.36 2.91
C ILE A 167 -13.30 7.46 2.33
N ARG A 168 -14.04 6.34 2.25
CA ARG A 168 -15.44 6.35 1.78
C ARG A 168 -16.32 7.24 2.65
N ARG A 169 -16.22 7.15 3.98
CA ARG A 169 -17.02 7.98 4.90
C ARG A 169 -16.73 9.46 4.74
N ARG A 170 -15.46 9.82 4.53
CA ARG A 170 -15.05 11.18 4.22
C ARG A 170 -15.71 11.68 2.92
N LEU A 171 -15.62 10.90 1.84
CA LEU A 171 -16.20 11.24 0.54
C LEU A 171 -17.72 11.38 0.60
N VAL A 172 -18.42 10.49 1.30
CA VAL A 172 -19.88 10.59 1.47
C VAL A 172 -20.27 11.89 2.18
N ARG A 173 -19.48 12.34 3.18
CA ARG A 173 -19.72 13.62 3.86
C ARG A 173 -19.44 14.82 2.96
N GLU A 174 -18.36 14.79 2.18
CA GLU A 174 -18.00 15.87 1.27
C GLU A 174 -19.01 16.02 0.12
N VAL A 175 -19.49 14.91 -0.44
CA VAL A 175 -20.50 14.91 -1.51
C VAL A 175 -21.89 15.25 -0.98
N GLY A 176 -22.24 14.84 0.23
CA GLY A 176 -23.54 15.18 0.85
C GLY A 176 -23.63 16.62 1.38
N ALA A 177 -22.50 17.31 1.50
CA ALA A 177 -22.42 18.71 1.90
C ALA A 177 -22.30 19.68 0.71
N ALA A 178 -22.16 19.16 -0.51
CA ALA A 178 -22.11 19.90 -1.77
C ALA A 178 -23.48 19.88 -2.46
#